data_AF-A0A9D2SWT8-F1
#
_entry.id   AF-A0A9D2SWT8-F1
#
_cell.length_a   1.000
_cell.length_b   1.000
_cell.length_c   1.000
_cell.angle_alpha   90.00
_cell.angle_beta   90.00
_cell.angle_gamma   90.00
#
_symmetry.space_group_name_H-M   'P 1'
#
loop_
_entity.id
_entity.type
_entity.pdbx_description
1 polymer ?
#
loop_
_entity_poly.entity_id
_entity_poly.type
_entity_poly.pdbx_seq_one_letter_code
_entity_poly.pdbx_strand_id
1 'polypeptide(L)'
;MIKAYIRSEYRYLLFFLVLIMLTPLFTGGITDIINGFIVSHYPCIMLNNIYILIIYKRIHFFRKLKDIVIPRTGNKRFYIRNAVYSICSLFIYAAVLFLFFGNVYIIETAEMAAEFIAFCAESLLLFALMEALIYLQLLFDRNIVFVALAALANLYFHYVIILQYY
;
A
#
# COMPACT_ATOMS: atom_id res chain seq x y z
N MET A 1 -0.94 -28.97 5.73
CA MET A 1 -1.32 -27.75 4.99
C MET A 1 -1.47 -26.51 5.87
N ILE A 2 -2.23 -26.56 6.97
CA ILE A 2 -2.44 -25.40 7.87
C ILE A 2 -1.13 -24.89 8.49
N LYS A 3 -0.24 -25.78 8.99
CA LYS A 3 1.08 -25.39 9.51
C LYS A 3 1.98 -24.70 8.48
N ALA A 4 1.92 -25.09 7.20
CA ALA A 4 2.68 -24.45 6.13
C ALA A 4 2.09 -23.09 5.72
N TYR A 5 0.77 -22.97 5.78
CA TYR A 5 0.04 -21.72 5.55
C TYR A 5 0.41 -20.67 6.60
N ILE A 6 0.33 -21.05 7.88
CA ILE A 6 0.73 -20.24 9.04
C ILE A 6 2.20 -19.82 8.94
N ARG A 7 3.11 -20.75 8.58
CA ARG A 7 4.55 -20.46 8.45
C ARG A 7 4.87 -19.48 7.32
N SER A 8 4.07 -19.44 6.25
CA SER A 8 4.24 -18.46 5.16
C SER A 8 3.76 -17.07 5.58
N GLU A 9 2.63 -16.97 6.30
CA GLU A 9 2.11 -15.67 6.77
C GLU A 9 3.10 -14.96 7.71
N TYR A 10 3.78 -15.70 8.60
CA TYR A 10 4.81 -15.13 9.47
C TYR A 10 6.02 -14.58 8.71
N ARG A 11 6.42 -15.17 7.57
CA ARG A 11 7.53 -14.63 6.77
C ARG A 11 7.18 -13.30 6.14
N TYR A 12 5.95 -13.15 5.64
CA TYR A 12 5.46 -11.88 5.12
C TYR A 12 5.33 -10.85 6.25
N LEU A 13 4.74 -11.23 7.38
CA LEU A 13 4.58 -10.33 8.53
C LEU A 13 5.94 -9.86 9.08
N LEU A 14 6.94 -10.75 9.11
CA LEU A 14 8.33 -10.42 9.46
C LEU A 14 8.96 -9.47 8.43
N PHE A 15 8.78 -9.72 7.13
CA PHE A 15 9.27 -8.84 6.06
C PHE A 15 8.70 -7.41 6.18
N PHE A 16 7.39 -7.29 6.44
CA PHE A 16 6.75 -5.99 6.65
C PHE A 16 7.16 -5.32 7.96
N LEU A 17 7.35 -6.09 9.04
CA LEU A 17 7.92 -5.56 10.30
C LEU A 17 9.33 -5.02 10.09
N VAL A 18 10.18 -5.71 9.33
CA VAL A 18 11.54 -5.24 9.00
C VAL A 18 11.46 -3.96 8.16
N LEU A 19 10.58 -3.89 7.17
CA LEU A 19 10.36 -2.67 6.38
C LEU A 19 9.94 -1.49 7.26
N ILE A 20 9.03 -1.72 8.20
CA ILE A 20 8.58 -0.71 9.18
C ILE A 20 9.74 -0.25 10.08
N MET A 21 10.57 -1.17 10.57
CA MET A 21 11.70 -0.84 11.46
C MET A 21 12.87 -0.16 10.76
N LEU A 22 13.04 -0.35 9.45
CA LEU A 22 14.10 0.32 8.68
C LEU A 22 13.79 1.81 8.43
N THR A 23 12.53 2.21 8.54
CA THR A 23 12.09 3.58 8.21
C THR A 23 12.64 4.70 9.09
N PRO A 24 12.69 4.60 10.43
CA PRO A 24 13.25 5.67 11.28
C PRO A 24 14.78 5.76 11.23
N LEU A 25 15.49 4.84 10.57
CA LEU A 25 16.97 4.86 10.51
C LEU A 25 17.52 5.86 9.48
N PHE A 26 16.67 6.38 8.58
CA PHE A 26 17.08 7.32 7.52
C PHE A 26 16.69 8.78 7.82
N THR A 27 15.96 9.03 8.90
CA THR A 27 15.60 10.37 9.38
C THR A 27 16.71 10.90 10.28
N GLY A 28 17.80 11.38 9.67
CA GLY A 28 18.93 11.92 10.40
C GLY A 28 18.54 13.14 11.25
N GLY A 29 18.97 13.17 12.52
CA GLY A 29 19.14 14.41 13.29
C GLY A 29 17.90 15.08 13.88
N ILE A 30 16.77 14.38 14.06
CA ILE A 30 15.54 15.00 14.58
C ILE A 30 15.46 14.83 16.10
N THR A 31 15.42 15.95 16.84
CA THR A 31 15.40 16.02 18.32
C THR A 31 14.02 15.75 18.92
N ASP A 32 12.95 15.87 18.12
CA ASP A 32 11.57 15.60 18.52
C ASP A 32 11.01 14.45 17.69
N ILE A 33 10.77 13.32 18.35
CA ILE A 33 10.37 12.05 17.74
C ILE A 33 9.06 12.21 16.94
N ILE A 34 8.11 13.02 17.43
CA ILE A 34 6.80 13.20 16.80
C ILE A 34 6.94 13.99 15.49
N ASN A 35 7.66 15.11 15.53
CA ASN A 35 7.98 15.88 14.32
C ASN A 35 8.82 15.05 13.33
N GLY A 36 9.71 14.20 13.84
CA GLY A 36 10.50 13.31 12.98
C GLY A 36 9.67 12.27 12.25
N PHE A 37 8.62 11.73 12.87
CA PHE A 37 7.69 10.83 12.20
C PHE A 37 6.82 11.53 11.14
N ILE A 38 6.46 12.79 11.36
CA ILE A 38 5.65 13.57 10.43
C ILE A 38 6.49 13.99 9.21
N VAL A 39 7.65 14.59 9.43
CA VAL A 39 8.58 15.05 8.38
C VAL A 39 9.07 13.89 7.49
N SER A 40 9.17 12.70 8.06
CA SER A 40 9.59 11.51 7.32
C SER A 40 8.48 10.79 6.57
N HIS A 41 7.26 11.33 6.60
CA HIS A 41 6.07 10.70 6.02
C HIS A 41 5.85 9.26 6.52
N TYR A 42 6.33 8.94 7.72
CA TYR A 42 6.32 7.60 8.29
C TYR A 42 4.90 7.01 8.41
N PRO A 43 3.86 7.76 8.82
CA PRO A 43 2.50 7.23 8.83
C PRO A 43 2.01 6.84 7.43
N CYS A 44 2.45 7.53 6.38
CA CYS A 44 2.06 7.23 5.00
C CYS A 44 2.77 5.96 4.51
N ILE A 45 4.07 5.81 4.82
CA ILE A 45 4.83 4.59 4.56
C ILE A 45 4.19 3.38 5.26
N MET A 46 3.84 3.52 6.54
CA MET A 46 3.16 2.46 7.30
C MET A 46 1.81 2.11 6.68
N LEU A 47 1.01 3.12 6.35
CA LEU A 47 -0.30 2.94 5.71
C LEU A 47 -0.15 2.15 4.40
N ASN A 48 0.78 2.56 3.53
CA ASN A 48 1.06 1.88 2.26
C ASN A 48 1.46 0.42 2.47
N ASN A 49 2.36 0.14 3.42
CA ASN A 49 2.80 -1.22 3.72
C ASN A 49 1.66 -2.11 4.24
N ILE A 50 0.78 -1.60 5.11
CA ILE A 50 -0.42 -2.31 5.57
C ILE A 50 -1.34 -2.61 4.38
N TYR A 51 -1.50 -1.66 3.48
CA TYR A 51 -2.35 -1.81 2.32
C TYR A 51 -1.80 -2.80 1.29
N ILE A 52 -0.49 -2.83 1.04
CA ILE A 52 0.17 -3.87 0.23
C ILE A 52 -0.16 -5.25 0.80
N LEU A 53 -0.08 -5.43 2.13
CA LEU A 53 -0.43 -6.68 2.80
C LEU A 53 -1.90 -7.08 2.58
N ILE A 54 -2.82 -6.13 2.74
CA ILE A 54 -4.26 -6.36 2.56
C ILE A 54 -4.54 -6.78 1.11
N ILE A 55 -4.00 -6.05 0.13
CA ILE A 55 -4.15 -6.37 -1.30
C ILE A 55 -3.58 -7.75 -1.60
N TYR A 56 -2.38 -8.05 -1.11
CA TYR A 56 -1.74 -9.35 -1.32
C TYR A 56 -2.60 -10.50 -0.77
N LYS A 57 -3.10 -10.40 0.46
CA LYS A 57 -3.98 -11.43 1.05
C LYS A 57 -5.26 -11.60 0.24
N ARG A 58 -5.89 -10.49 -0.17
CA ARG A 58 -7.10 -10.46 -0.98
C ARG A 58 -6.90 -11.14 -2.34
N ILE A 59 -5.84 -10.76 -3.06
CA ILE A 59 -5.52 -11.33 -4.39
C ILE A 59 -5.15 -12.80 -4.29
N HIS A 60 -4.39 -13.21 -3.26
CA HIS A 60 -4.08 -14.61 -3.01
C HIS A 60 -5.35 -15.45 -2.76
N PHE A 61 -6.30 -14.91 -2.01
CA PHE A 61 -7.59 -15.55 -1.79
C PHE A 61 -8.38 -15.71 -3.09
N PHE A 62 -8.53 -14.65 -3.88
CA PHE A 62 -9.23 -14.72 -5.17
C PHE A 62 -8.58 -15.69 -6.14
N ARG A 63 -7.25 -15.80 -6.14
CA ARG A 63 -6.56 -16.79 -6.96
C ARG A 63 -6.90 -18.22 -6.55
N LYS A 64 -6.94 -18.53 -5.25
CA LYS A 64 -7.34 -19.87 -4.77
C LYS A 64 -8.77 -20.22 -5.20
N LEU A 65 -9.64 -19.22 -5.30
CA LEU A 65 -11.03 -19.40 -5.73
C LEU A 65 -11.20 -19.39 -7.25
N LYS A 66 -10.19 -18.97 -8.01
CA LYS A 66 -10.25 -18.79 -9.47
C LYS A 66 -10.80 -20.02 -10.17
N ASP A 67 -10.26 -21.19 -9.88
CA ASP A 67 -10.61 -22.45 -10.54
C ASP A 67 -12.03 -22.94 -10.18
N ILE A 68 -12.58 -22.48 -9.06
CA ILE A 68 -13.93 -22.83 -8.60
C ILE A 68 -14.96 -21.83 -9.16
N VAL A 69 -14.61 -20.55 -9.18
CA VAL A 69 -15.52 -19.44 -9.49
C VAL A 69 -15.61 -19.17 -10.99
N ILE A 70 -14.50 -19.26 -11.74
CA ILE A 70 -14.48 -19.01 -13.18
C ILE A 70 -15.43 -19.93 -13.95
N PRO A 71 -15.45 -21.26 -13.72
CA PRO A 71 -16.38 -22.14 -14.44
C PRO A 71 -17.86 -21.82 -14.20
N ARG A 72 -18.19 -21.27 -13.02
CA ARG A 72 -19.57 -20.96 -12.62
C ARG A 72 -20.05 -19.57 -13.02
N THR A 73 -19.16 -18.59 -13.01
CA THR A 73 -19.51 -17.17 -13.24
C THR A 73 -19.02 -16.63 -14.57
N GLY A 74 -18.09 -17.32 -15.22
CA GLY A 74 -17.43 -16.88 -16.44
C GLY A 74 -16.22 -15.97 -16.18
N ASN A 75 -15.19 -16.15 -17.00
CA ASN A 75 -13.89 -15.50 -16.88
C ASN A 75 -13.99 -13.95 -16.81
N LYS A 76 -14.77 -13.36 -17.72
CA LYS A 76 -14.97 -11.90 -17.79
C LYS A 76 -15.59 -11.34 -16.51
N ARG A 77 -16.62 -12.00 -15.97
CA ARG A 77 -17.31 -11.51 -14.75
C ARG A 77 -16.43 -11.60 -13.52
N PHE A 78 -15.57 -12.62 -13.43
CA PHE A 78 -14.60 -12.76 -12.34
C PHE A 78 -13.63 -11.56 -12.29
N TYR A 79 -13.00 -11.21 -13.41
CA TYR A 79 -12.07 -10.08 -13.45
C TYR A 79 -12.76 -8.72 -13.26
N ILE A 80 -13.97 -8.52 -13.81
CA ILE A 80 -14.72 -7.28 -13.57
C ILE A 80 -15.01 -7.11 -12.08
N ARG A 81 -15.45 -8.16 -11.38
CA ARG A 81 -15.72 -8.09 -9.93
C ARG A 81 -14.45 -7.76 -9.14
N ASN A 82 -13.31 -8.37 -9.48
CA ASN A 82 -12.04 -8.07 -8.83
C ASN A 82 -11.56 -6.63 -9.12
N ALA A 83 -11.80 -6.10 -10.31
CA ALA A 83 -11.55 -4.70 -10.62
C ALA A 83 -12.43 -3.75 -9.78
N VAL A 84 -13.72 -4.07 -9.61
CA VAL A 84 -14.62 -3.31 -8.72
C VAL A 84 -14.11 -3.32 -7.28
N TYR A 85 -13.70 -4.48 -6.75
CA TYR A 85 -13.09 -4.54 -5.42
C TYR A 85 -11.82 -3.69 -5.28
N SER A 86 -11.03 -3.58 -6.36
CA SER A 86 -9.82 -2.76 -6.37
C SER A 86 -10.17 -1.27 -6.35
N ILE A 87 -11.15 -0.85 -7.14
CA ILE A 87 -11.70 0.52 -7.11
C ILE A 87 -12.26 0.86 -5.73
N CYS A 88 -13.00 -0.05 -5.09
CA CYS A 88 -13.48 0.17 -3.71
C CYS A 88 -12.30 0.34 -2.72
N SER A 89 -11.23 -0.43 -2.90
CA SER A 89 -10.02 -0.31 -2.07
C SER A 89 -9.34 1.04 -2.22
N LEU A 90 -9.27 1.58 -3.45
CA LEU A 90 -8.81 2.94 -3.74
C LEU A 90 -9.61 4.00 -2.98
N PHE A 91 -10.95 3.89 -2.97
CA PHE A 91 -11.80 4.82 -2.23
C PHE A 91 -11.60 4.73 -0.70
N ILE A 92 -11.45 3.52 -0.17
CA ILE A 92 -11.18 3.33 1.28
C ILE A 92 -9.80 3.93 1.62
N TYR A 93 -8.78 3.68 0.80
CA TYR A 93 -7.45 4.26 0.97
C TYR A 93 -7.50 5.79 0.94
N ALA A 94 -8.18 6.37 -0.05
CA ALA A 94 -8.39 7.81 -0.14
C ALA A 94 -9.05 8.39 1.12
N ALA A 95 -10.12 7.75 1.60
CA ALA A 95 -10.84 8.18 2.80
C ALA A 95 -9.95 8.11 4.04
N VAL A 96 -9.18 7.03 4.22
CA VAL A 96 -8.26 6.90 5.37
C VAL A 96 -7.16 7.96 5.30
N LEU A 97 -6.61 8.22 4.10
CA LEU A 97 -5.57 9.21 3.92
C LEU A 97 -6.09 10.63 4.23
N PHE A 98 -7.26 10.99 3.70
CA PHE A 98 -7.91 12.27 3.99
C PHE A 98 -8.27 12.43 5.48
N LEU A 99 -8.87 11.41 6.09
CA LEU A 99 -9.25 11.47 7.51
C LEU A 99 -8.04 11.51 8.43
N PHE A 100 -6.99 10.73 8.15
CA PHE A 100 -5.83 10.69 9.02
C PHE A 100 -4.99 11.96 8.87
N PHE A 101 -4.59 12.30 7.65
CA PHE A 101 -3.68 13.43 7.44
C PHE A 101 -4.40 14.78 7.46
N GLY A 102 -5.68 14.85 7.05
CA GLY A 102 -6.45 16.08 7.15
C GLY A 102 -6.80 16.50 8.59
N ASN A 103 -6.74 15.58 9.55
CA ASN A 103 -6.87 15.92 10.98
C ASN A 103 -5.51 16.21 11.65
N VAL A 104 -4.41 15.66 11.12
CA VAL A 104 -3.05 15.85 11.67
C VAL A 104 -2.41 17.14 11.17
N TYR A 105 -2.55 17.44 9.88
CA TYR A 105 -2.15 18.71 9.31
C TYR A 105 -3.32 19.68 9.50
N ILE A 106 -3.20 20.58 10.47
CA ILE A 106 -4.16 21.68 10.64
C ILE A 106 -4.01 22.59 9.41
N ILE A 107 -4.95 22.50 8.47
CA ILE A 107 -4.91 23.29 7.23
C ILE A 107 -5.41 24.70 7.53
N GLU A 108 -4.49 25.63 7.77
CA GLU A 108 -4.83 27.02 8.11
C GLU A 108 -4.81 27.97 6.90
N THR A 109 -4.12 27.60 5.81
CA THR A 109 -3.94 28.45 4.62
C THR A 109 -4.30 27.71 3.33
N ALA A 110 -4.64 28.48 2.28
CA ALA A 110 -4.93 27.92 0.96
C ALA A 110 -3.71 27.24 0.31
N GLU A 111 -2.49 27.73 0.60
CA GLU A 111 -1.25 27.12 0.13
C GLU A 111 -1.02 25.75 0.76
N MET A 112 -1.19 25.62 2.09
CA MET A 112 -1.12 24.32 2.77
C MET A 112 -2.22 23.35 2.29
N ALA A 113 -3.40 23.87 1.98
CA ALA A 113 -4.48 23.05 1.40
C ALA A 113 -4.09 22.49 0.02
N ALA A 114 -3.44 23.30 -0.82
CA ALA A 114 -3.00 22.89 -2.15
C ALA A 114 -1.89 21.82 -2.07
N GLU A 115 -0.90 22.01 -1.20
CA GLU A 115 0.16 21.03 -0.95
C GLU A 115 -0.38 19.70 -0.42
N PHE A 116 -1.35 19.77 0.52
CA PHE A 116 -2.02 18.59 1.04
C PHE A 116 -2.78 17.82 -0.05
N ILE A 117 -3.50 18.52 -0.93
CA ILE A 117 -4.22 17.89 -2.05
C ILE A 117 -3.24 17.24 -3.04
N ALA A 118 -2.12 17.90 -3.34
CA ALA A 118 -1.07 17.34 -4.19
C ALA A 118 -0.50 16.05 -3.58
N PHE A 119 -0.16 16.08 -2.28
CA PHE A 119 0.30 14.89 -1.55
C PHE A 119 -0.72 13.74 -1.56
N CYS A 120 -2.01 14.05 -1.36
CA CYS A 120 -3.09 13.06 -1.46
C CYS A 120 -3.14 12.42 -2.84
N ALA A 121 -3.04 13.23 -3.89
CA ALA A 121 -3.10 12.77 -5.27
C ALA A 121 -1.91 11.86 -5.64
N GLU A 122 -0.69 12.26 -5.26
CA GLU A 122 0.50 11.45 -5.49
C GLU A 122 0.45 10.12 -4.72
N SER A 123 0.01 10.16 -3.46
CA SER A 123 -0.15 8.96 -2.64
C SER A 123 -1.21 8.01 -3.20
N LEU A 124 -2.30 8.54 -3.78
CA LEU A 124 -3.32 7.75 -4.46
C LEU A 124 -2.78 7.12 -5.75
N LEU A 125 -1.98 7.86 -6.51
CA LEU A 125 -1.36 7.35 -7.74
C LEU A 125 -0.38 6.22 -7.43
N LEU A 126 0.43 6.37 -6.38
CA LEU A 126 1.29 5.30 -5.89
C LEU A 126 0.46 4.07 -5.47
N PHE A 127 -0.62 4.27 -4.71
CA PHE A 127 -1.48 3.18 -4.27
C PHE A 127 -2.11 2.43 -5.46
N ALA A 128 -2.61 3.15 -6.47
CA ALA A 128 -3.12 2.57 -7.69
C ALA A 128 -2.06 1.72 -8.43
N LEU A 129 -0.81 2.22 -8.50
CA LEU A 129 0.31 1.48 -9.09
C LEU A 129 0.62 0.20 -8.31
N MET A 130 0.72 0.28 -6.98
CA MET A 130 0.97 -0.88 -6.12
C MET A 130 -0.13 -1.93 -6.26
N GLU A 131 -1.40 -1.51 -6.28
CA GLU A 131 -2.54 -2.40 -6.45
C GLU A 131 -2.53 -3.06 -7.83
N ALA A 132 -2.24 -2.31 -8.89
CA ALA A 132 -2.10 -2.86 -10.23
C ALA A 132 -0.96 -3.89 -10.34
N LEU A 133 0.20 -3.62 -9.74
CA LEU A 133 1.33 -4.55 -9.70
C LEU A 133 0.94 -5.86 -9.02
N ILE A 134 0.29 -5.80 -7.85
CA ILE A 134 -0.12 -7.01 -7.12
C ILE A 134 -1.26 -7.74 -7.86
N TYR A 135 -2.17 -7.00 -8.52
CA TYR A 135 -3.25 -7.57 -9.31
C TYR A 135 -2.75 -8.47 -10.45
N LEU A 136 -1.58 -8.17 -11.03
CA LEU A 136 -0.94 -9.01 -12.04
C LEU A 136 -0.70 -10.45 -11.55
N GLN A 137 -0.65 -10.71 -10.24
CA GLN A 137 -0.57 -12.06 -9.68
C GLN A 137 -1.80 -12.95 -9.95
N LEU A 138 -2.92 -12.39 -10.39
CA LEU A 138 -4.06 -13.16 -10.88
C LEU A 138 -3.83 -13.73 -12.29
N LEU A 139 -2.96 -13.07 -13.06
CA LEU A 139 -2.62 -13.42 -14.44
C LEU A 139 -1.37 -14.30 -14.52
N PHE A 140 -0.38 -14.04 -13.67
CA PHE A 140 0.89 -14.75 -13.64
C PHE A 140 1.05 -15.57 -12.34
N ASP A 141 1.41 -16.85 -12.47
CA ASP A 141 1.51 -17.78 -11.35
C ASP A 141 2.50 -17.34 -10.27
N ARG A 142 1.99 -17.20 -9.04
CA ARG A 142 2.71 -17.08 -7.75
C ARG A 142 4.01 -16.28 -7.76
N ASN A 143 4.08 -15.22 -8.54
CA ASN A 143 5.33 -14.48 -8.64
C ASN A 143 5.43 -13.46 -7.50
N ILE A 144 6.25 -13.77 -6.50
CA ILE A 144 6.59 -12.88 -5.39
C ILE A 144 7.22 -11.57 -5.88
N VAL A 145 7.78 -11.57 -7.09
CA VAL A 145 8.34 -10.39 -7.76
C VAL A 145 7.34 -9.24 -7.79
N PHE A 146 6.04 -9.48 -8.02
CA PHE A 146 5.05 -8.39 -8.06
C PHE A 146 4.84 -7.71 -6.71
N VAL A 147 4.92 -8.46 -5.60
CA VAL A 147 4.86 -7.89 -4.24
C VAL A 147 6.14 -7.15 -3.91
N ALA A 148 7.30 -7.69 -4.31
CA ALA A 148 8.58 -7.02 -4.17
C ALA A 148 8.61 -5.70 -4.96
N LEU A 149 8.09 -5.69 -6.20
CA LEU A 149 7.98 -4.48 -7.02
C LEU A 149 7.06 -3.43 -6.37
N ALA A 150 5.92 -3.84 -5.81
CA ALA A 150 5.04 -2.92 -5.08
C ALA A 150 5.73 -2.33 -3.84
N ALA A 151 6.46 -3.14 -3.08
CA ALA A 151 7.24 -2.67 -1.93
C ALA A 151 8.38 -1.73 -2.35
N LEU A 152 9.11 -2.06 -3.43
CA LEU A 152 10.18 -1.21 -3.96
C LEU A 152 9.63 0.11 -4.50
N ALA A 153 8.48 0.12 -5.17
CA ALA A 153 7.82 1.33 -5.62
C ALA A 153 7.42 2.22 -4.44
N ASN A 154 6.90 1.62 -3.36
CA ASN A 154 6.58 2.34 -2.12
C ASN A 154 7.82 3.00 -1.51
N LEU A 155 8.91 2.23 -1.36
CA LEU A 155 10.17 2.76 -0.83
C LEU A 155 10.73 3.86 -1.75
N TYR A 156 10.77 3.64 -3.05
CA TYR A 156 11.28 4.63 -4.01
C TYR A 156 10.53 5.96 -3.91
N PHE A 157 9.19 5.91 -3.86
CA PHE A 157 8.38 7.11 -3.71
C PHE A 157 8.69 7.88 -2.42
N HIS A 158 8.78 7.18 -1.29
CA HIS A 158 9.01 7.85 -0.01
C HIS A 158 10.46 8.34 0.20
N TYR A 159 11.46 7.58 -0.26
CA TYR A 159 12.87 7.92 -0.04
C TYR A 159 13.51 8.75 -1.14
N VAL A 160 13.02 8.66 -2.37
CA VAL A 160 13.60 9.37 -3.52
C VAL A 160 12.73 10.54 -3.94
N ILE A 161 11.41 10.39 -3.97
CA ILE A 161 10.53 11.47 -4.43
C ILE A 161 10.25 12.41 -3.25
N ILE A 162 9.61 11.93 -2.19
CA ILE A 162 9.19 12.78 -1.06
C ILE A 162 10.38 13.40 -0.32
N LEU A 163 11.38 12.60 0.04
CA LEU A 163 12.56 13.06 0.78
C LEU A 163 13.47 14.01 -0.02
N GLN A 164 13.25 14.20 -1.32
CA GLN A 164 13.93 15.25 -2.12
C GLN A 164 13.21 16.60 -2.07
N TYR A 165 11.92 16.64 -1.71
CA TYR A 165 11.13 17.87 -1.63
C TYR A 165 11.19 18.57 -0.26
N TYR A 166 11.89 17.98 0.71
CA TYR A 166 12.13 18.50 2.06
C TYR A 166 13.62 18.49 2.39
#